data_AF-A0A3C1TLR2-F1
#
_entry.id   AF-A0A3C1TLR2-F1
#
_cell.length_a   1.000
_cell.length_b   1.000
_cell.length_c   1.000
_cell.angle_alpha   90.00
_cell.angle_beta   90.00
_cell.angle_gamma   90.00
#
_symmetry.space_group_name_H-M   'P 1'
#
loop_
_entity.id
_entity.type
_entity.pdbx_description
1 polymer ?
#
loop_
_entity_poly.entity_id
_entity_poly.type
_entity_poly.pdbx_seq_one_letter_code
_entity_poly.pdbx_strand_id
1 'polypeptide(L)'
;MFFKNSKGFTLYELIVVLAITSIIVAAAVPVYGNFQGKLQLLDSSADIVQILRTARGQSLVGYNDSAHGVYFVINNSGVDSFIF
;
A
#
# COMPACT_ATOMS: atom_id res chain seq x y z
N MET A 1 -26.50 -48.88 20.91
CA MET A 1 -25.89 -48.43 19.64
C MET A 1 -26.46 -47.06 19.31
N PHE A 2 -25.69 -45.99 19.54
CA PHE A 2 -26.16 -44.62 19.36
C PHE A 2 -26.03 -44.20 17.89
N PHE A 3 -27.15 -43.86 17.25
CA PHE A 3 -27.14 -43.30 15.90
C PHE A 3 -26.48 -41.93 15.93
N LYS A 4 -25.29 -41.84 15.33
CA LYS A 4 -24.59 -40.58 15.06
C LYS A 4 -25.33 -39.88 13.92
N ASN A 5 -26.05 -38.82 14.25
CA ASN A 5 -26.78 -38.00 13.29
C ASN A 5 -25.76 -37.14 12.51
N SER A 6 -25.29 -37.63 11.37
CA SER A 6 -24.44 -36.88 10.44
C SER A 6 -25.28 -35.80 9.77
N LYS A 7 -25.44 -34.65 10.43
CA LYS A 7 -26.08 -33.48 9.83
C LYS A 7 -25.15 -32.92 8.75
N GLY A 8 -25.47 -33.23 7.49
CA GLY A 8 -24.83 -32.63 6.32
C GLY A 8 -25.33 -31.21 6.06
N PHE A 9 -24.53 -30.49 5.29
CA PHE A 9 -24.79 -29.13 4.83
C PHE A 9 -25.97 -29.09 3.84
N THR A 10 -26.94 -28.19 4.07
CA THR A 10 -28.13 -28.05 3.22
C THR A 10 -27.94 -26.98 2.15
N LEU A 11 -28.71 -27.09 1.05
CA LEU A 11 -28.71 -26.06 0.00
C LEU A 11 -29.19 -24.69 0.53
N TYR A 12 -30.12 -24.71 1.48
CA TYR A 12 -30.61 -23.49 2.13
C TYR A 12 -29.50 -22.79 2.93
N GLU A 13 -28.73 -23.55 3.72
CA GLU A 13 -27.59 -23.00 4.45
C GLU A 13 -26.55 -22.39 3.50
N LEU A 14 -26.30 -22.99 2.33
CA LEU A 14 -25.41 -22.41 1.33
C LEU A 14 -25.90 -21.05 0.84
N ILE A 15 -27.19 -20.92 0.53
CA ILE A 15 -27.76 -19.67 0.03
C ILE A 15 -27.63 -18.56 1.07
N VAL A 16 -27.93 -18.88 2.34
CA VAL A 16 -27.80 -17.92 3.45
C VAL A 16 -26.34 -17.50 3.64
N VAL A 17 -25.40 -18.45 3.61
CA VAL A 17 -23.96 -18.16 3.76
C VAL A 17 -23.46 -17.30 2.59
N LEU A 18 -23.84 -17.61 1.35
CA LEU A 18 -23.45 -16.82 0.18
C LEU A 18 -24.02 -15.40 0.21
N ALA A 19 -25.28 -15.25 0.64
CA ALA A 19 -25.91 -13.94 0.82
C ALA A 19 -25.11 -13.08 1.81
N ILE A 20 -24.82 -13.60 3.01
CA ILE A 20 -24.04 -12.87 4.03
C ILE A 20 -22.63 -12.58 3.53
N THR A 21 -21.96 -13.56 2.90
CA THR A 21 -20.58 -13.40 2.40
C THR A 21 -20.50 -12.33 1.32
N SER A 22 -21.46 -12.27 0.40
CA SER A 22 -21.50 -11.25 -0.66
C SER A 22 -21.61 -9.82 -0.10
N ILE A 23 -22.39 -9.63 0.96
CA ILE A 23 -22.54 -8.33 1.63
C ILE A 23 -21.20 -7.91 2.25
N ILE A 24 -20.50 -8.83 2.91
CA ILE A 24 -19.19 -8.57 3.53
C ILE A 24 -18.17 -8.23 2.45
N VAL A 25 -18.09 -9.01 1.37
CA VAL A 25 -17.14 -8.79 0.27
C VAL A 25 -17.40 -7.44 -0.40
N ALA A 26 -18.66 -7.09 -0.64
CA ALA A 26 -19.04 -5.80 -1.25
C ALA A 26 -18.52 -4.61 -0.42
N ALA A 27 -18.55 -4.69 0.90
CA ALA A 27 -18.02 -3.65 1.78
C ALA A 27 -16.49 -3.69 1.91
N ALA A 28 -15.86 -4.87 1.82
CA ALA A 28 -14.42 -5.03 1.98
C ALA A 28 -13.61 -4.48 0.79
N VAL A 29 -14.08 -4.69 -0.44
CA VAL A 29 -13.39 -4.28 -1.69
C VAL A 29 -13.01 -2.78 -1.71
N PRO A 30 -13.91 -1.81 -1.46
CA PRO A 30 -13.56 -0.39 -1.51
C PRO A 30 -12.57 0.04 -0.40
N VAL A 31 -12.53 -0.67 0.73
CA VAL A 31 -11.60 -0.37 1.82
C VAL A 31 -10.15 -0.63 1.40
N TYR A 32 -9.90 -1.73 0.67
CA TYR A 32 -8.56 -2.04 0.13
C TYR A 32 -8.12 -1.05 -0.96
N GLY A 33 -9.04 -0.58 -1.80
CA GLY A 33 -8.72 0.39 -2.86
C GLY A 33 -8.20 1.73 -2.33
N ASN A 34 -8.81 2.25 -1.26
CA ASN A 34 -8.46 3.55 -0.67
C ASN A 34 -7.16 3.53 0.16
N PHE A 35 -6.64 2.34 0.50
CA PHE A 35 -5.43 2.20 1.31
C PHE A 35 -4.16 2.47 0.49
N GLN A 36 -4.13 2.06 -0.78
CA GLN A 36 -2.95 2.17 -1.65
C GLN A 36 -2.53 3.63 -1.86
N GLY A 37 -3.47 4.55 -2.11
CA GLY A 37 -3.14 5.96 -2.32
C GLY A 37 -2.56 6.64 -1.07
N LYS A 38 -3.03 6.24 0.12
CA LYS A 38 -2.48 6.78 1.39
C LYS A 38 -1.07 6.28 1.65
N LEU A 39 -0.81 4.99 1.39
CA LEU A 39 0.52 4.41 1.51
C LEU A 39 1.50 5.06 0.54
N GLN A 40 1.11 5.22 -0.73
CA GLN A 40 1.96 5.85 -1.73
C GLN A 40 2.38 7.27 -1.31
N LEU A 41 1.44 8.08 -0.80
CA LEU A 41 1.75 9.42 -0.30
C LEU A 41 2.70 9.41 0.92
N LEU A 42 2.50 8.45 1.83
CA LEU A 42 3.36 8.26 3.01
C LEU A 42 4.78 7.84 2.61
N ASP A 43 4.91 6.88 1.69
CA ASP A 43 6.17 6.37 1.19
C ASP A 43 6.94 7.48 0.45
N SER A 44 6.28 8.17 -0.49
CA SER A 44 6.91 9.31 -1.19
C SER A 44 7.35 10.41 -0.23
N SER A 45 6.56 10.69 0.82
CA SER A 45 6.96 11.70 1.83
C SER A 45 8.20 11.28 2.61
N ALA A 46 8.29 10.00 2.99
CA ALA A 46 9.44 9.45 3.70
C ALA A 46 10.69 9.47 2.83
N ASP A 47 10.58 9.08 1.55
CA ASP A 47 11.67 9.08 0.59
C ASP A 47 12.22 10.49 0.38
N ILE A 48 11.36 11.49 0.20
CA ILE A 48 11.78 12.89 0.03
C ILE A 48 12.57 13.37 1.25
N VAL A 49 12.10 13.09 2.46
CA VAL A 49 12.80 13.46 3.69
C VAL A 49 14.17 12.78 3.76
N GLN A 50 14.26 11.51 3.37
CA GLN A 50 15.51 10.77 3.36
C GLN A 50 16.51 11.35 2.37
N ILE A 51 16.09 11.68 1.15
CA ILE A 51 16.95 12.25 0.11
C ILE A 51 17.45 13.63 0.53
N LEU A 52 16.58 14.47 1.10
CA LEU A 52 16.98 15.78 1.62
C LEU A 52 18.03 15.67 2.73
N ARG A 53 17.92 14.68 3.62
CA ARG A 53 18.92 14.43 4.66
C ARG A 53 20.25 14.00 4.07
N THR A 54 20.24 13.12 3.07
CA THR A 54 21.45 12.68 2.37
C THR A 54 22.12 13.83 1.63
N ALA A 55 21.38 14.59 0.82
CA ALA A 55 21.90 15.74 0.09
C ALA A 55 22.47 16.81 1.03
N ARG A 56 21.81 17.06 2.18
CA ARG A 56 22.34 17.93 3.23
C ARG A 56 23.64 17.39 3.82
N GLY A 57 23.70 16.09 4.11
CA GLY A 57 24.91 15.45 4.61
C GLY A 57 26.10 15.62 3.66
N GLN A 58 25.88 15.37 2.37
CA GLN A 58 26.89 15.55 1.32
C GLN A 58 27.35 17.01 1.19
N SER A 59 26.41 17.97 1.27
CA SER A 59 26.72 19.40 1.29
C SER A 59 27.54 19.82 2.51
N LEU A 60 27.26 19.29 3.70
CA LEU A 60 27.98 19.65 4.93
C LEU A 60 29.43 19.14 4.94
N VAL A 61 29.68 17.99 4.33
CA VAL A 61 31.03 17.42 4.25
C VAL A 61 31.81 17.91 3.02
N GLY A 62 31.22 18.77 2.19
CA GLY A 62 31.82 19.24 0.95
C GLY A 62 32.19 18.09 0.01
N TYR A 63 31.32 17.07 -0.09
CA TYR A 63 31.61 15.87 -0.87
C TYR A 63 32.00 16.27 -2.30
N ASN A 64 33.21 15.93 -2.73
CA ASN A 64 33.72 16.26 -4.07
C ASN A 64 33.79 17.77 -4.42
N ASP A 65 33.94 18.67 -3.43
CA ASP A 65 34.03 20.14 -3.62
C ASP A 65 32.89 20.76 -4.45
N SER A 66 31.73 20.08 -4.48
CA SER A 66 30.56 20.46 -5.26
C SER A 66 29.38 20.81 -4.37
N ALA A 67 28.49 21.67 -4.84
CA ALA A 67 27.22 21.94 -4.18
C ALA A 67 26.26 20.76 -4.39
N HIS A 68 25.63 20.27 -3.31
CA HIS A 68 24.64 19.19 -3.36
C HIS A 68 23.24 19.72 -3.05
N GLY A 69 22.24 19.28 -3.82
CA GLY A 69 20.86 19.71 -3.70
C GLY A 69 19.89 18.70 -4.30
N VAL A 70 18.58 18.92 -4.10
CA VAL A 70 17.52 18.03 -4.59
C VAL A 70 16.66 18.79 -5.59
N TYR A 71 16.31 18.15 -6.71
CA TYR A 71 15.36 18.66 -7.67
C TYR A 71 14.29 17.60 -7.96
N PHE A 72 13.05 18.05 -8.12
CA PHE A 72 11.92 17.18 -8.42
C PHE A 72 11.70 17.12 -9.93
N VAL A 73 11.72 15.93 -10.50
CA VAL A 73 11.34 15.71 -11.90
C VAL A 73 9.90 15.25 -11.95
N ILE A 74 8.99 16.14 -12.34
CA ILE A 74 7.57 15.86 -12.42
C ILE A 74 7.25 15.39 -13.84
N ASN A 75 7.22 14.07 -14.06
CA ASN A 75 6.85 13.46 -15.34
C ASN A 75 5.47 12.81 -15.24
N ASN A 76 4.57 13.13 -16.17
CA ASN A 76 3.19 12.59 -16.20
C ASN A 76 3.09 11.07 -16.46
N SER A 77 4.22 10.41 -16.73
CA SER A 77 4.33 8.96 -17.00
C SER A 77 5.42 8.27 -16.18
N GLY A 78 6.02 8.97 -15.20
CA GLY A 78 7.29 8.54 -14.58
C GLY A 78 7.10 7.64 -13.38
N VAL A 79 7.78 6.49 -13.39
CA VAL A 79 8.20 5.80 -12.17
C VAL A 79 9.17 6.74 -11.44
N ASP A 80 8.94 6.98 -10.15
CA ASP A 80 9.80 7.85 -9.33
C ASP A 80 11.26 7.33 -9.39
N SER A 81 12.18 8.20 -9.80
CA SER A 81 13.60 7.88 -9.96
C SER A 81 14.43 8.93 -9.23
N PHE A 82 15.26 8.49 -8.29
CA PHE A 82 16.15 9.33 -7.51
C PHE A 82 17.60 9.09 -7.95
N ILE A 83 18.31 10.15 -8.31
CA ILE A 83 19.74 10.10 -8.64
C ILE A 83 20.55 10.66 -7.47
N PHE A 84 21.67 9.98 -7.15
CA PHE A 84 22.56 10.25 -6.01
C PHE A 84 23.88 10.90 -6.46
#